data_AF-A0A7Y5G3G5-F1
#
_entry.id   AF-A0A7Y5G3G5-F1
#
_cell.length_a   1.000
_cell.length_b   1.000
_cell.length_c   1.000
_cell.angle_alpha   90.00
_cell.angle_beta   90.00
_cell.angle_gamma   90.00
#
_symmetry.space_group_name_H-M   'P 1'
#
loop_
_entity.id
_entity.type
_entity.pdbx_description
1 polymer ?
#
loop_
_entity_poly.entity_id
_entity_poly.type
_entity_poly.pdbx_seq_one_letter_code
_entity_poly.pdbx_strand_id
1 'polypeptide(L)'
;MDASNKLNLKNLILVPALITLAITLLRLTGELLNWAPALFSKQAGGGGALVGISWLIPIFGFYFARKLLKANDYPAGMGRLFGFSLLALAVSATLFAVSIKFLASSRLPFLAGMIVAAGAGLIVARKAWPSLFTVLFTYGLAARIPVALIMLIAILNNWGTHYDVPPPNFPDTAPLAKWVAIGLVPQLTVWMAFTVIVGLLFGGIAAAVTKRNPALAQATS
;
A
#
# COMPACT_ATOMS: atom_id res chain seq x y z
N MET A 1 9.93 0.76 -36.50
CA MET A 1 9.56 -0.30 -35.55
C MET A 1 8.60 0.30 -34.54
N ASP A 2 7.39 -0.27 -34.48
CA ASP A 2 6.15 0.41 -34.08
C ASP A 2 6.08 0.92 -32.65
N ALA A 3 5.50 2.12 -32.50
CA ALA A 3 5.05 2.72 -31.25
C ALA A 3 3.81 1.99 -30.68
N SER A 4 3.86 0.66 -30.64
CA SER A 4 2.78 -0.19 -30.18
C SER A 4 2.76 -0.25 -28.63
N ASN A 5 1.79 0.50 -28.09
CA ASN A 5 1.14 0.21 -26.81
C ASN A 5 2.03 0.22 -25.54
N LYS A 6 2.75 1.31 -25.29
CA LYS A 6 3.21 1.60 -23.92
C LYS A 6 1.95 1.76 -23.04
N LEU A 7 1.73 0.82 -22.13
CA LEU A 7 0.65 0.89 -21.14
C LEU A 7 0.61 2.29 -20.51
N ASN A 8 -0.50 3.02 -20.74
CA ASN A 8 -0.67 4.34 -20.13
C ASN A 8 -0.91 4.15 -18.63
N LEU A 9 0.10 4.48 -17.83
CA LEU A 9 0.09 4.32 -16.37
C LEU A 9 -1.12 5.00 -15.72
N LYS A 10 -1.51 6.20 -16.17
CA LYS A 10 -2.66 6.93 -15.63
C LYS A 10 -3.95 6.14 -15.85
N ASN A 11 -4.17 5.65 -17.07
CA ASN A 11 -5.37 4.87 -17.39
C ASN A 11 -5.38 3.51 -16.66
N LEU A 12 -4.20 2.93 -16.41
CA LEU A 12 -4.07 1.67 -15.67
C LEU A 12 -4.50 1.81 -14.20
N ILE A 13 -4.14 2.92 -13.55
CA ILE A 13 -4.37 3.12 -12.11
C ILE A 13 -5.65 3.89 -11.79
N LEU A 14 -6.21 4.67 -12.73
CA LEU A 14 -7.36 5.55 -12.46
C LEU A 14 -8.56 4.77 -11.91
N VAL A 15 -8.97 3.70 -12.58
CA VAL A 15 -10.12 2.90 -12.14
C VAL A 15 -9.86 2.24 -10.77
N PRO A 16 -8.71 1.55 -10.54
CA PRO A 16 -8.36 1.07 -9.21
C PRO A 16 -8.35 2.16 -8.12
N ALA A 17 -7.83 3.35 -8.42
CA ALA A 17 -7.80 4.46 -7.47
C ALA A 17 -9.21 4.97 -7.12
N LEU A 18 -10.10 5.07 -8.11
CA LEU A 18 -11.50 5.44 -7.88
C LEU A 18 -12.25 4.38 -7.06
N ILE A 19 -12.04 3.09 -7.33
CA ILE A 19 -12.60 1.99 -6.52
C ILE A 19 -12.12 2.10 -5.07
N THR A 20 -10.83 2.35 -4.87
CA THR A 20 -10.24 2.53 -3.54
C THR A 20 -10.81 3.73 -2.80
N LEU A 21 -11.01 4.85 -3.50
CA LEU A 21 -11.67 6.02 -2.92
C LEU A 21 -13.13 5.71 -2.55
N ALA A 22 -13.88 5.05 -3.43
CA ALA A 22 -15.26 4.66 -3.18
C ALA A 22 -15.38 3.77 -1.94
N ILE A 23 -14.50 2.77 -1.78
CA ILE A 23 -14.48 1.89 -0.60
C ILE A 23 -14.08 2.67 0.66
N THR A 24 -13.15 3.62 0.55
CA THR A 24 -12.77 4.50 1.67
C THR A 24 -13.96 5.34 2.13
N LEU A 25 -14.69 5.96 1.20
CA LEU A 25 -15.87 6.76 1.51
C LEU A 25 -17.01 5.90 2.06
N LEU A 26 -17.27 4.74 1.47
CA LEU A 26 -18.24 3.77 1.98
C LEU A 26 -17.92 3.38 3.42
N ARG A 27 -16.64 3.10 3.70
CA ARG A 27 -16.18 2.78 5.04
C ARG A 27 -16.43 3.93 6.02
N LEU A 28 -16.03 5.15 5.66
CA LEU A 28 -16.28 6.35 6.45
C LEU A 28 -17.77 6.53 6.74
N THR A 29 -18.62 6.43 5.72
CA THR A 29 -20.07 6.55 5.87
C THR A 29 -20.63 5.50 6.81
N GLY A 30 -20.22 4.23 6.67
CA GLY A 30 -20.68 3.17 7.57
C GLY A 30 -20.27 3.40 9.02
N GLU A 31 -19.07 3.94 9.26
CA GLU A 31 -18.64 4.30 10.61
C GLU A 31 -19.44 5.48 11.17
N LEU A 32 -19.67 6.54 10.38
CA LEU A 32 -20.47 7.69 10.80
C LEU A 32 -21.92 7.29 11.12
N LEU A 33 -22.50 6.38 10.34
CA LEU A 33 -23.86 5.88 10.52
C LEU A 33 -23.96 4.70 11.51
N ASN A 34 -22.87 4.34 12.18
CA ASN A 34 -22.81 3.24 13.15
C ASN A 34 -23.33 1.90 12.59
N TRP A 35 -22.98 1.59 11.34
CA TRP A 35 -23.24 0.28 10.73
C TRP A 35 -22.45 -0.85 11.44
N ALA A 36 -22.74 -2.10 11.07
CA ALA A 36 -22.23 -3.29 11.75
C ALA A 36 -20.70 -3.23 12.00
N PRO A 37 -20.21 -3.31 13.25
CA PRO A 37 -18.80 -3.16 13.58
C PRO A 37 -17.86 -4.17 12.91
N ALA A 38 -18.35 -5.37 12.61
CA ALA A 38 -17.59 -6.37 11.85
C ALA A 38 -17.20 -5.87 10.44
N LEU A 39 -18.01 -4.99 9.86
CA LEU A 39 -17.79 -4.40 8.55
C LEU A 39 -17.16 -3.00 8.65
N PHE A 40 -17.51 -2.22 9.68
CA PHE A 40 -17.19 -0.79 9.84
C PHE A 40 -16.67 -0.47 11.25
N SER A 41 -15.56 -1.11 11.65
CA SER A 41 -14.97 -0.90 12.98
C SER A 41 -14.28 0.46 13.10
N LYS A 42 -14.61 1.19 14.18
CA LYS A 42 -14.02 2.47 14.58
C LYS A 42 -12.70 2.35 15.34
N GLN A 43 -12.24 1.13 15.63
CA GLN A 43 -11.00 0.92 16.39
C GLN A 43 -9.78 1.44 15.62
N ALA A 44 -8.76 1.92 16.35
CA ALA A 44 -7.50 2.34 15.75
C ALA A 44 -6.90 1.23 14.87
N GLY A 45 -6.38 1.60 13.69
CA GLY A 45 -5.91 0.63 12.70
C GLY A 45 -7.03 -0.16 12.00
N GLY A 46 -8.29 0.13 12.31
CA GLY A 46 -9.47 -0.39 11.64
C GLY A 46 -9.96 -1.76 12.11
N GLY A 47 -9.40 -2.32 13.19
CA GLY A 47 -9.93 -3.48 13.92
C GLY A 47 -10.18 -4.76 13.09
N GLY A 48 -9.53 -4.92 11.94
CA GLY A 48 -9.78 -6.05 11.04
C GLY A 48 -11.09 -5.97 10.25
N ALA A 49 -11.72 -4.78 10.17
CA ALA A 49 -12.95 -4.58 9.42
C ALA A 49 -12.88 -5.12 7.99
N LEU A 50 -13.93 -5.83 7.56
CA LEU A 50 -13.98 -6.43 6.22
C LEU A 50 -14.09 -5.37 5.12
N VAL A 51 -14.75 -4.24 5.38
CA VAL A 51 -14.77 -3.12 4.44
C VAL A 51 -13.52 -2.27 4.69
N GLY A 52 -12.46 -2.60 3.96
CA GLY A 52 -11.16 -1.92 4.09
C GLY A 52 -10.32 -2.02 2.82
N ILE A 53 -9.61 -0.95 2.51
CA ILE A 53 -8.78 -0.90 1.28
C ILE A 53 -7.55 -1.80 1.35
N SER A 54 -7.18 -2.30 2.54
CA SER A 54 -6.06 -3.24 2.72
C SER A 54 -6.29 -4.54 1.94
N TRP A 55 -7.55 -4.97 1.78
CA TRP A 55 -7.94 -6.15 1.01
C TRP A 55 -7.80 -5.95 -0.50
N LEU A 56 -7.75 -4.71 -0.97
CA LEU A 56 -7.57 -4.41 -2.40
C LEU A 56 -6.13 -4.58 -2.86
N ILE A 57 -5.16 -4.57 -1.94
CA ILE A 57 -3.73 -4.72 -2.25
C ILE A 57 -3.44 -6.04 -3.00
N PRO A 58 -3.82 -7.23 -2.48
CA PRO A 58 -3.61 -8.47 -3.20
C PRO A 58 -4.35 -8.51 -4.55
N ILE A 59 -5.59 -8.00 -4.60
CA ILE A 59 -6.42 -7.97 -5.80
C ILE A 59 -5.76 -7.12 -6.89
N PHE A 60 -5.36 -5.89 -6.55
CA PHE A 60 -4.75 -4.98 -7.52
C PHE A 60 -3.30 -5.34 -7.85
N GLY A 61 -2.53 -5.91 -6.91
CA GLY A 61 -1.23 -6.50 -7.23
C GLY A 61 -1.32 -7.56 -8.32
N PHE A 62 -2.28 -8.48 -8.19
CA PHE A 62 -2.57 -9.49 -9.21
C PHE A 62 -3.05 -8.86 -10.53
N TYR A 63 -4.00 -7.93 -10.47
CA TYR A 63 -4.53 -7.23 -11.65
C TYR A 63 -3.45 -6.47 -12.45
N PHE A 64 -2.63 -5.67 -11.77
CA PHE A 64 -1.58 -4.88 -12.41
C PHE A 64 -0.52 -5.77 -13.05
N ALA A 65 -0.12 -6.84 -12.36
CA ALA A 65 0.79 -7.84 -12.93
C ALA A 65 0.20 -8.45 -14.21
N ARG A 66 -1.07 -8.86 -14.22
CA ARG A 66 -1.70 -9.39 -15.44
C ARG A 66 -1.74 -8.39 -16.58
N LYS A 67 -1.93 -7.10 -16.30
CA LYS A 67 -1.90 -6.05 -17.33
C LYS A 67 -0.49 -5.89 -17.91
N LEU A 68 0.55 -5.89 -17.07
CA LEU A 68 1.94 -5.85 -17.50
C LEU A 68 2.34 -7.08 -18.33
N LEU A 69 1.98 -8.28 -17.88
CA LEU A 69 2.24 -9.53 -18.60
C LEU A 69 1.61 -9.53 -20.00
N LYS A 70 0.37 -9.02 -20.11
CA LYS A 70 -0.32 -8.86 -21.41
C LYS A 70 0.37 -7.84 -22.33
N ALA A 71 1.11 -6.89 -21.77
CA ALA A 71 1.93 -5.93 -22.50
C ALA A 71 3.38 -6.41 -22.69
N ASN A 72 3.64 -7.70 -22.45
CA ASN A 72 4.95 -8.33 -22.55
C ASN A 72 6.03 -7.77 -21.60
N ASP A 73 5.61 -7.12 -20.52
CA ASP A 73 6.49 -6.75 -19.42
C ASP A 73 6.45 -7.90 -18.39
N TYR A 74 7.60 -8.56 -18.21
CA TYR A 74 7.76 -9.73 -17.34
C TYR A 74 8.80 -9.45 -16.26
N PRO A 75 8.71 -10.11 -15.08
CA PRO A 75 9.80 -10.08 -14.12
C PRO A 75 11.03 -10.76 -14.73
N ALA A 76 12.22 -10.25 -14.40
CA ALA A 76 13.49 -10.81 -14.87
C ALA A 76 13.69 -12.29 -14.46
N GLY A 77 13.03 -12.73 -13.39
CA GLY A 77 12.97 -14.13 -12.98
C GLY A 77 12.08 -14.31 -11.75
N MET A 78 11.45 -15.47 -11.62
CA MET A 78 10.54 -15.76 -10.51
C MET A 78 11.25 -15.82 -9.15
N GLY A 79 12.42 -16.45 -9.10
CA GLY A 79 13.23 -16.49 -7.88
C GLY A 79 13.67 -15.09 -7.43
N ARG A 80 14.05 -14.22 -8.38
CA ARG A 80 14.37 -12.82 -8.11
C ARG A 80 13.16 -12.04 -7.60
N LEU A 81 12.00 -12.21 -8.23
CA LEU A 81 10.76 -11.55 -7.85
C LEU A 81 10.37 -11.90 -6.40
N PHE A 82 10.26 -13.18 -6.07
CA PHE A 82 9.88 -13.61 -4.73
C PHE A 82 10.99 -13.32 -3.72
N GLY A 83 12.26 -13.58 -4.07
CA GLY A 83 13.40 -13.34 -3.19
C GLY A 83 13.50 -11.89 -2.75
N PHE A 84 13.47 -10.93 -3.67
CA PHE A 84 13.51 -9.51 -3.30
C PHE A 84 12.23 -9.01 -2.64
N SER A 85 11.05 -9.55 -2.99
CA SER A 85 9.80 -9.16 -2.32
C SER A 85 9.77 -9.63 -0.87
N LEU A 86 10.21 -10.87 -0.60
CA LEU A 86 10.33 -11.41 0.76
C LEU A 86 11.44 -10.71 1.56
N LEU A 87 12.58 -10.42 0.94
CA LEU A 87 13.64 -9.65 1.58
C LEU A 87 13.17 -8.23 1.93
N ALA A 88 12.44 -7.57 1.02
CA ALA A 88 11.87 -6.25 1.28
C ALA A 88 10.90 -6.28 2.47
N LEU A 89 10.04 -7.31 2.54
CA LEU A 89 9.15 -7.53 3.67
C LEU A 89 9.93 -7.70 4.97
N ALA A 90 10.93 -8.59 4.98
CA ALA A 90 11.76 -8.86 6.15
C ALA A 90 12.51 -7.62 6.63
N VAL A 91 13.15 -6.87 5.73
CA VAL A 91 13.87 -5.63 6.04
C VAL A 91 12.92 -4.59 6.62
N SER A 92 11.77 -4.36 5.96
CA SER A 92 10.81 -3.35 6.41
C SER A 92 10.19 -3.70 7.76
N ALA A 93 9.75 -4.94 7.94
CA ALA A 93 9.16 -5.42 9.19
C ALA A 93 10.17 -5.40 10.35
N THR A 94 11.42 -5.82 10.10
CA THR A 94 12.47 -5.82 11.12
C THR A 94 12.82 -4.41 11.57
N LEU A 95 13.05 -3.48 10.64
CA LEU A 95 13.37 -2.09 10.98
C LEU A 95 12.20 -1.38 11.67
N PHE A 96 10.96 -1.70 11.28
CA PHE A 96 9.78 -1.18 11.96
C PHE A 96 9.66 -1.74 13.38
N ALA A 97 9.90 -3.04 13.59
CA ALA A 97 9.91 -3.65 14.91
C ALA A 97 11.01 -3.08 15.82
N VAL A 98 12.21 -2.83 15.27
CA VAL A 98 13.29 -2.11 15.97
C VAL A 98 12.85 -0.70 16.35
N SER A 99 12.17 0.02 15.45
CA SER A 99 11.66 1.37 15.72
C SER A 99 10.63 1.37 16.84
N ILE A 100 9.72 0.40 16.87
CA ILE A 100 8.76 0.22 17.97
C ILE A 100 9.50 -0.05 19.29
N LYS A 101 10.46 -0.98 19.29
CA LYS A 101 11.15 -1.42 20.52
C LYS A 101 12.02 -0.33 21.14
N PHE A 102 12.73 0.45 20.33
CA PHE A 102 13.78 1.35 20.82
C PHE A 102 13.46 2.83 20.65
N LEU A 103 12.57 3.21 19.73
CA LEU A 103 12.34 4.62 19.38
C LEU A 103 10.94 5.11 19.75
N ALA A 104 9.99 4.22 20.07
CA ALA A 104 8.59 4.59 20.36
C ALA A 104 8.41 5.48 21.61
N SER A 105 9.40 5.56 22.49
CA SER A 105 9.40 6.47 23.64
C SER A 105 9.45 7.95 23.23
N SER A 106 9.91 8.25 22.02
CA SER A 106 9.95 9.61 21.49
C SER A 106 9.35 9.68 20.09
N ARG A 107 8.43 10.64 19.89
CA ARG A 107 7.67 10.77 18.63
C ARG A 107 8.59 10.93 17.42
N LEU A 108 9.55 11.85 17.48
CA LEU A 108 10.36 12.19 16.31
C LEU A 108 11.27 11.02 15.87
N PRO A 109 12.05 10.38 16.76
CA PRO A 109 12.78 9.16 16.44
C PRO A 109 11.88 8.04 15.92
N PHE A 110 10.70 7.85 16.50
CA PHE A 110 9.77 6.82 16.03
C PHE A 110 9.31 7.07 14.59
N LEU A 111 8.88 8.30 14.26
CA LEU A 111 8.47 8.68 12.91
C LEU A 111 9.62 8.55 11.90
N ALA A 112 10.84 8.94 12.28
CA ALA A 112 12.03 8.74 11.47
C ALA A 112 12.28 7.24 11.21
N GLY A 113 12.14 6.41 12.24
CA GLY A 113 12.21 4.95 12.13
C GLY A 113 11.21 4.36 11.15
N MET A 114 9.96 4.85 11.13
CA MET A 114 8.95 4.44 10.15
C MET A 114 9.35 4.77 8.71
N ILE A 115 9.88 5.98 8.49
CA ILE A 115 10.35 6.43 7.17
C ILE A 115 11.51 5.56 6.70
N VAL A 116 12.49 5.29 7.58
CA VAL A 116 13.65 4.45 7.28
C VAL A 116 13.21 3.00 6.96
N ALA A 117 12.34 2.42 7.78
CA ALA A 117 11.82 1.07 7.58
C ALA A 117 11.06 0.92 6.25
N ALA A 118 10.20 1.89 5.91
CA ALA A 118 9.47 1.90 4.65
C ALA A 118 10.40 2.13 3.45
N GLY A 119 11.29 3.12 3.54
CA GLY A 119 12.24 3.48 2.48
C GLY A 119 13.18 2.33 2.13
N ALA A 120 13.78 1.69 3.13
CA ALA A 120 14.65 0.54 2.94
C ALA A 120 13.91 -0.62 2.26
N GLY A 121 12.70 -0.95 2.73
CA GLY A 121 11.84 -1.97 2.11
C GLY A 121 11.54 -1.65 0.64
N LEU A 122 11.14 -0.42 0.33
CA LEU A 122 10.82 0.01 -1.04
C LEU A 122 12.03 -0.03 -1.98
N ILE A 123 13.22 0.36 -1.51
CA ILE A 123 14.46 0.29 -2.29
C ILE A 123 14.77 -1.16 -2.69
N VAL A 124 14.62 -2.09 -1.75
CA VAL A 124 14.79 -3.53 -2.01
C VAL A 124 13.69 -4.05 -2.95
N ALA A 125 12.43 -3.71 -2.69
CA ALA A 125 11.27 -4.14 -3.46
C ALA A 125 11.36 -3.76 -4.94
N ARG A 126 11.92 -2.59 -5.26
CA ARG A 126 12.13 -2.14 -6.64
C ARG A 126 12.98 -3.12 -7.47
N LYS A 127 13.87 -3.88 -6.84
CA LYS A 127 14.73 -4.86 -7.52
C LYS A 127 13.98 -6.13 -7.92
N ALA A 128 12.79 -6.39 -7.36
CA ALA A 128 11.96 -7.56 -7.63
C ALA A 128 11.35 -7.51 -9.05
N TRP A 129 10.66 -6.41 -9.37
CA TRP A 129 10.08 -6.13 -10.68
C TRP A 129 9.85 -4.62 -10.84
N PRO A 130 10.75 -3.88 -11.52
CA PRO A 130 10.72 -2.42 -11.57
C PRO A 130 9.43 -1.80 -12.11
N SER A 131 8.84 -2.40 -13.15
CA SER A 131 7.60 -1.91 -13.76
C SER A 131 6.41 -2.10 -12.83
N LEU A 132 6.24 -3.30 -12.26
CA LEU A 132 5.16 -3.56 -11.30
C LEU A 132 5.33 -2.72 -10.02
N PHE A 133 6.57 -2.54 -9.53
CA PHE A 133 6.88 -1.61 -8.46
C PHE A 133 6.38 -0.19 -8.79
N THR A 134 6.68 0.32 -9.98
CA THR A 134 6.28 1.67 -10.40
C THR A 134 4.77 1.83 -10.44
N VAL A 135 4.05 0.83 -10.97
CA VAL A 135 2.59 0.82 -10.99
C VAL A 135 2.02 0.82 -9.57
N LEU A 136 2.49 -0.09 -8.72
CA LEU A 136 2.02 -0.22 -7.33
C LEU A 136 2.34 1.00 -6.48
N PHE A 137 3.52 1.61 -6.66
CA PHE A 137 3.92 2.81 -5.93
C PHE A 137 3.05 4.00 -6.34
N THR A 138 2.80 4.18 -7.64
CA THR A 138 1.96 5.27 -8.14
C THR A 138 0.49 5.08 -7.74
N TYR A 139 -0.03 3.85 -7.86
CA TYR A 139 -1.34 3.48 -7.34
C TYR A 139 -1.42 3.71 -5.83
N GLY A 140 -0.38 3.32 -5.08
CA GLY A 140 -0.28 3.55 -3.65
C GLY A 140 -0.40 5.03 -3.31
N LEU A 141 0.27 5.92 -4.02
CA LEU A 141 0.11 7.37 -3.81
C LEU A 141 -1.32 7.83 -4.07
N ALA A 142 -1.91 7.39 -5.19
CA ALA A 142 -3.28 7.73 -5.55
C ALA A 142 -4.32 7.21 -4.54
N ALA A 143 -4.05 6.09 -3.88
CA ALA A 143 -4.89 5.52 -2.83
C ALA A 143 -4.68 6.20 -1.47
N ARG A 144 -3.44 6.52 -1.09
CA ARG A 144 -3.06 6.93 0.26
C ARG A 144 -3.20 8.42 0.51
N ILE A 145 -2.99 9.26 -0.50
CA ILE A 145 -3.15 10.71 -0.37
C ILE A 145 -4.60 11.06 0.01
N PRO A 146 -5.65 10.56 -0.69
CA PRO A 146 -7.03 10.82 -0.28
C PRO A 146 -7.34 10.34 1.14
N VAL A 147 -6.84 9.17 1.54
CA VAL A 147 -7.02 8.65 2.91
C VAL A 147 -6.40 9.58 3.94
N ALA A 148 -5.17 10.05 3.71
CA ALA A 148 -4.51 10.99 4.62
C ALA A 148 -5.29 12.31 4.74
N LEU A 149 -5.89 12.80 3.65
CA LEU A 149 -6.74 13.99 3.67
C LEU A 149 -8.05 13.76 4.43
N ILE A 150 -8.70 12.61 4.23
CA ILE A 150 -9.89 12.21 5.02
C ILE A 150 -9.55 12.17 6.51
N MET A 151 -8.39 11.62 6.88
CA MET A 151 -7.93 11.60 8.27
C MET A 151 -7.72 13.01 8.82
N LEU A 152 -7.18 13.95 8.04
CA LEU A 152 -7.06 15.34 8.46
C LEU A 152 -8.43 15.92 8.79
N ILE A 153 -9.40 15.75 7.89
CA ILE A 153 -10.76 16.27 8.07
C ILE A 153 -11.43 15.61 9.29
N ALA A 154 -11.31 14.30 9.45
CA ALA A 154 -11.86 13.57 10.59
C ALA A 154 -11.26 14.06 11.92
N ILE A 155 -9.95 14.29 11.97
CA ILE A 155 -9.25 14.79 13.17
C ILE A 155 -9.69 16.22 13.51
N LEU A 156 -9.87 17.09 12.51
CA LEU A 156 -10.33 18.46 12.73
C LEU A 156 -11.77 18.52 13.26
N ASN A 157 -12.59 17.52 12.96
CA ASN A 157 -14.01 17.47 13.32
C ASN A 157 -14.33 16.48 14.46
N ASN A 158 -13.34 15.74 14.96
CA ASN A 158 -13.51 14.72 16.02
C ASN A 158 -14.66 13.74 15.75
N TRP A 159 -14.71 13.16 14.55
CA TRP A 159 -15.80 12.26 14.15
C TRP A 159 -15.87 10.94 14.94
N GLY A 160 -14.82 10.57 15.68
CA GLY A 160 -14.79 9.33 16.46
C GLY A 160 -14.79 8.08 15.58
N THR A 161 -14.22 8.18 14.39
CA THR A 161 -14.03 7.11 13.41
C THR A 161 -12.62 6.53 13.52
N HIS A 162 -12.33 5.42 12.85
CA HIS A 162 -10.94 4.91 12.84
C HIS A 162 -9.95 5.86 12.15
N TYR A 163 -10.44 6.87 11.43
CA TYR A 163 -9.62 7.89 10.76
C TYR A 163 -9.06 8.95 11.72
N ASP A 164 -9.63 9.09 12.92
CA ASP A 164 -9.22 10.09 13.91
C ASP A 164 -8.98 9.52 15.32
N VAL A 165 -9.35 8.27 15.58
CA VAL A 165 -9.06 7.58 16.83
C VAL A 165 -7.58 7.16 16.88
N PRO A 166 -6.79 7.70 17.83
CA PRO A 166 -5.38 7.32 17.96
C PRO A 166 -5.23 5.94 18.64
N PRO A 167 -4.04 5.32 18.58
CA PRO A 167 -3.77 4.11 19.37
C PRO A 167 -3.86 4.39 20.89
N PRO A 168 -4.00 3.34 21.72
CA PRO A 168 -3.97 3.49 23.17
C PRO A 168 -2.71 4.22 23.66
N ASN A 169 -2.86 5.00 24.73
CA ASN A 169 -1.78 5.78 25.36
C ASN A 169 -1.13 6.83 24.44
N PHE A 170 -1.80 7.23 23.35
CA PHE A 170 -1.32 8.33 22.51
C PHE A 170 -1.47 9.67 23.26
N PRO A 171 -0.42 10.51 23.30
CA PRO A 171 -0.47 11.77 24.03
C PRO A 171 -1.43 12.78 23.39
N ASP A 172 -2.06 13.60 24.22
CA ASP A 172 -2.83 14.74 23.75
C ASP A 172 -1.94 15.74 22.99
N THR A 173 -2.37 16.11 21.79
CA THR A 173 -1.58 16.90 20.85
C THR A 173 -2.46 17.80 20.02
N ALA A 174 -1.86 18.87 19.48
CA ALA A 174 -2.51 19.70 18.49
C ALA A 174 -2.95 18.87 17.26
N PRO A 175 -4.10 19.20 16.62
CA PRO A 175 -4.67 18.41 15.51
C PRO A 175 -3.69 18.08 14.37
N LEU A 176 -2.87 19.05 13.95
CA LEU A 176 -1.88 18.82 12.89
C LEU A 176 -0.76 17.87 13.32
N ALA A 177 -0.29 17.96 14.57
CA ALA A 177 0.70 17.03 15.10
C ALA A 177 0.15 15.60 15.21
N LYS A 178 -1.12 15.47 15.64
CA LYS A 178 -1.85 14.19 15.62
C LYS A 178 -1.95 13.64 14.21
N TRP A 179 -2.39 14.46 13.24
CA TRP A 179 -2.53 14.07 11.84
C TRP A 179 -1.20 13.61 11.22
N VAL A 180 -0.10 14.33 11.47
CA VAL A 180 1.23 13.91 11.00
C VAL A 180 1.59 12.53 11.56
N ALA A 181 1.34 12.31 12.85
CA ALA A 181 1.77 11.11 13.55
C ALA A 181 0.93 9.86 13.24
N ILE A 182 -0.40 9.98 13.13
CA ILE A 182 -1.28 8.83 12.94
C ILE A 182 -1.81 8.70 11.50
N GLY A 183 -1.82 9.80 10.74
CA GLY A 183 -2.35 9.86 9.38
C GLY A 183 -1.25 9.93 8.33
N LEU A 184 -0.65 11.11 8.17
CA LEU A 184 0.25 11.39 7.05
C LEU A 184 1.45 10.43 6.98
N VAL A 185 2.23 10.33 8.06
CA VAL A 185 3.44 9.50 8.07
C VAL A 185 3.08 8.02 7.89
N PRO A 186 2.18 7.41 8.67
CA PRO A 186 1.84 6.01 8.49
C PRO A 186 1.27 5.68 7.09
N GLN A 187 0.42 6.55 6.52
CA GLN A 187 -0.17 6.34 5.19
C GLN A 187 0.87 6.40 4.07
N LEU A 188 1.83 7.31 4.15
CA LEU A 188 2.86 7.49 3.11
C LEU A 188 4.13 6.65 3.35
N THR A 189 4.24 5.95 4.48
CA THR A 189 5.38 5.08 4.81
C THR A 189 4.96 3.62 4.92
N VAL A 190 4.55 3.16 6.10
CA VAL A 190 4.24 1.75 6.39
C VAL A 190 3.19 1.21 5.43
N TRP A 191 2.10 1.94 5.23
CA TRP A 191 1.04 1.53 4.32
C TRP A 191 1.46 1.57 2.85
N MET A 192 2.37 2.49 2.46
CA MET A 192 2.95 2.52 1.13
C MET A 192 3.83 1.29 0.89
N ALA A 193 4.75 1.00 1.82
CA ALA A 193 5.62 -0.17 1.76
C ALA A 193 4.80 -1.46 1.70
N PHE A 194 3.79 -1.59 2.57
CA PHE A 194 2.89 -2.74 2.58
C PHE A 194 2.15 -2.90 1.23
N THR A 195 1.60 -1.81 0.67
CA THR A 195 0.91 -1.82 -0.63
C THR A 195 1.81 -2.33 -1.75
N VAL A 196 3.05 -1.85 -1.81
CA VAL A 196 4.00 -2.23 -2.86
C VAL A 196 4.51 -3.66 -2.67
N ILE A 197 4.97 -4.00 -1.47
CA ILE A 197 5.61 -5.29 -1.19
C ILE A 197 4.60 -6.44 -1.32
N VAL A 198 3.42 -6.31 -0.70
CA VAL A 198 2.38 -7.33 -0.81
C VAL A 198 1.81 -7.37 -2.23
N GLY A 199 1.64 -6.21 -2.87
CA GLY A 199 1.23 -6.15 -4.28
C GLY A 199 2.21 -6.90 -5.21
N LEU A 200 3.52 -6.80 -4.96
CA LEU A 200 4.55 -7.54 -5.71
C LEU A 200 4.43 -9.06 -5.50
N LEU A 201 4.21 -9.52 -4.26
CA LEU A 201 4.03 -10.94 -3.95
C LEU A 201 2.83 -11.52 -4.71
N PHE A 202 1.68 -10.84 -4.67
CA PHE A 202 0.48 -11.28 -5.40
C PHE A 202 0.59 -11.10 -6.91
N GLY A 203 1.35 -10.11 -7.37
CA GLY A 203 1.74 -9.99 -8.77
C GLY A 203 2.64 -11.14 -9.22
N GLY A 204 3.49 -11.68 -8.34
CA GLY A 204 4.26 -12.89 -8.58
C GLY A 204 3.39 -14.14 -8.69
N ILE A 205 2.33 -14.24 -7.89
CA ILE A 205 1.32 -15.30 -8.06
C ILE A 205 0.69 -15.18 -9.46
N ALA A 206 0.31 -13.97 -9.88
CA ALA A 206 -0.23 -13.74 -11.23
C ALA A 206 0.75 -14.17 -12.34
N ALA A 207 2.04 -13.85 -12.18
CA ALA A 207 3.07 -14.24 -13.14
C ALA A 207 3.31 -15.76 -13.16
N ALA A 208 3.23 -16.44 -12.02
CA ALA A 208 3.40 -17.88 -11.92
C ALA A 208 2.25 -18.65 -12.61
N VAL A 209 1.01 -18.16 -12.50
CA VAL A 209 -0.16 -18.83 -13.08
C VAL A 209 -0.44 -18.43 -14.53
N THR A 210 0.23 -17.39 -15.06
CA THR A 210 0.06 -16.94 -16.44
C THR A 210 1.09 -17.65 -17.34
N LYS A 211 0.62 -18.44 -18.31
CA LYS A 211 1.50 -19.06 -19.31
C LYS A 211 2.22 -17.98 -20.13
N ARG A 212 3.55 -18.09 -20.24
CA ARG A 212 4.35 -17.26 -21.16
C ARG A 212 3.96 -17.60 -22.60
N ASN A 213 3.85 -16.59 -23.47
CA ASN A 213 3.64 -16.81 -24.89
C ASN A 213 4.90 -17.47 -25.49
N PRO A 214 4.81 -18.70 -26.04
CA PRO A 214 5.98 -19.42 -26.57
C PRO A 214 6.72 -18.67 -27.68
N ALA A 215 6.00 -17.87 -28.48
CA ALA A 215 6.56 -17.11 -29.59
C ALA A 215 7.57 -16.03 -29.17
N LEU A 216 7.46 -15.52 -27.94
CA LEU A 216 8.42 -14.54 -27.38
C LEU A 216 9.62 -15.21 -26.71
N ALA A 217 9.50 -16.47 -26.30
CA ALA A 217 10.61 -17.22 -25.71
C ALA A 217 11.67 -17.60 -26.77
N GLN A 218 11.25 -17.81 -28.02
CA GLN A 218 12.13 -18.10 -29.16
C GLN A 218 12.88 -16.86 -29.69
N ALA A 219 12.40 -15.65 -29.41
CA ALA A 219 13.03 -14.41 -29.87
C ALA A 219 14.17 -13.93 -28.94
N THR A 220 14.36 -14.58 -27.79
CA THR A 220 15.36 -14.24 -26.77
C THR A 220 16.38 -15.35 -26.51
N SER A 221 16.34 -16.44 -27.29
CA SER A 221 17.34 -17.51 -27.35
C SER A 221 18.23 -17.32 -28.56
#